data_AF-A0A918G1G2-F1
#
_entry.id   AF-A0A918G1G2-F1
#
_cell.length_a   1.000
_cell.length_b   1.000
_cell.length_c   1.000
_cell.angle_alpha   90.00
_cell.angle_beta   90.00
_cell.angle_gamma   90.00
#
_symmetry.space_group_name_H-M   'P 1'
#
loop_
_entity.id
_entity.type
_entity.pdbx_description
1 polymer ?
#
loop_
_entity_poly.entity_id
_entity_poly.type
_entity_poly.pdbx_seq_one_letter_code
_entity_poly.pdbx_strand_id
1 'polypeptide(L)'
;MQPAEEIADYLAALRRVDERVSREHDSLAAFVGLHRTREIPRSGQVGDLTYQMHGAGCRFIEPNGGEVDIDLVDDRATFDPWRIRSRTASTGTTPASTLADLSSACAESAAAGLLVSVREGWFASPG
;
A
#
# COMPACT_ATOMS: atom_id res chain seq x y z
N MET A 1 -2.09 12.52 13.96
CA MET A 1 -2.37 11.08 14.10
C MET A 1 -1.19 10.45 14.81
N GLN A 2 -1.43 9.48 15.68
CA GLN A 2 -0.39 8.63 16.26
C GLN A 2 0.05 7.57 15.24
N PRO A 3 1.24 6.95 15.39
CA PRO A 3 1.73 5.94 14.43
C PRO A 3 0.73 4.81 14.16
N ALA A 4 0.04 4.32 15.20
CA ALA A 4 -0.96 3.26 15.05
C ALA A 4 -2.19 3.69 14.22
N GLU A 5 -2.61 4.96 14.34
CA GLU A 5 -3.71 5.51 13.55
C GLU A 5 -3.30 5.66 12.07
N GLU A 6 -2.06 6.06 11.81
CA GLU A 6 -1.51 6.16 10.45
C GLU A 6 -1.41 4.77 9.79
N ILE A 7 -0.95 3.75 10.53
CA ILE A 7 -0.94 2.36 10.06
C ILE A 7 -2.37 1.89 9.76
N ALA A 8 -3.33 2.16 10.66
CA ALA A 8 -4.72 1.76 10.47
C ALA A 8 -5.37 2.44 9.26
N ASP A 9 -5.14 3.75 9.04
CA ASP A 9 -5.63 4.45 7.84
C ASP A 9 -5.03 3.84 6.56
N TYR A 10 -3.71 3.61 6.55
CA TYR A 10 -3.04 3.00 5.41
C TYR A 10 -3.60 1.61 5.11
N LEU A 11 -3.77 0.74 6.12
CA LEU A 11 -4.35 -0.59 5.95
C LEU A 11 -5.80 -0.55 5.44
N ALA A 12 -6.60 0.37 5.97
CA ALA A 12 -7.97 0.57 5.50
C ALA A 12 -7.99 1.03 4.04
N ALA A 13 -7.07 1.91 3.63
CA ALA A 13 -6.92 2.35 2.25
C ALA A 13 -6.43 1.23 1.33
N LEU A 14 -5.43 0.45 1.76
CA LEU A 14 -4.93 -0.71 1.04
C LEU A 14 -6.03 -1.74 0.80
N ARG A 15 -6.82 -2.06 1.83
CA ARG A 15 -7.96 -2.97 1.69
C ARG A 15 -8.99 -2.45 0.69
N ARG A 16 -9.32 -1.15 0.72
CA ARG A 16 -10.23 -0.52 -0.24
C ARG A 16 -9.72 -0.57 -1.68
N VAL A 17 -8.40 -0.48 -1.86
CA VAL A 17 -7.75 -0.61 -3.17
C VAL A 17 -7.78 -2.07 -3.64
N ASP A 18 -7.44 -3.01 -2.78
CA ASP A 18 -7.49 -4.45 -3.07
C ASP A 18 -8.92 -4.89 -3.46
N GLU A 19 -9.93 -4.45 -2.71
CA GLU A 19 -11.35 -4.72 -3.01
C GLU A 19 -11.83 -4.14 -4.34
N ARG A 20 -11.21 -3.07 -4.83
CA ARG A 20 -11.53 -2.47 -6.13
C ARG A 20 -10.85 -3.20 -7.27
N VAL A 21 -9.55 -3.45 -7.14
CA VAL A 21 -8.77 -4.21 -8.12
C VAL A 21 -9.32 -5.62 -8.26
N SER A 22 -9.73 -6.24 -7.15
CA SER A 22 -10.28 -7.59 -7.11
C SER A 22 -11.65 -7.77 -7.82
N ARG A 23 -12.27 -6.67 -8.27
CA ARG A 23 -13.50 -6.73 -9.10
C ARG A 23 -13.22 -7.04 -10.55
N GLU A 24 -12.02 -6.72 -11.02
CA GLU A 24 -11.62 -6.84 -12.43
C GLU A 24 -10.42 -7.79 -12.60
N HIS A 25 -9.68 -8.06 -11.52
CA HIS A 25 -8.46 -8.86 -11.51
C HIS A 25 -8.43 -9.80 -10.31
N ASP A 26 -7.65 -10.87 -10.35
CA ASP A 26 -7.66 -11.88 -9.27
C ASP A 26 -7.09 -11.38 -7.95
N SER A 27 -6.13 -10.45 -7.99
CA SER A 27 -5.48 -9.84 -6.83
C SER A 27 -4.65 -8.62 -7.24
N LEU A 28 -4.18 -7.84 -6.26
CA LEU A 28 -3.16 -6.81 -6.49
C LEU A 28 -1.89 -7.36 -7.13
N ALA A 29 -1.44 -8.56 -6.73
CA ALA A 29 -0.25 -9.18 -7.29
C ALA A 29 -0.44 -9.53 -8.77
N ALA A 30 -1.59 -10.13 -9.10
CA ALA A 30 -1.96 -10.44 -10.49
C ALA A 30 -2.02 -9.16 -11.34
N PHE A 31 -2.67 -8.11 -10.83
CA PHE A 31 -2.78 -6.82 -11.52
C PHE A 31 -1.42 -6.19 -11.82
N VAL A 32 -0.53 -6.11 -10.82
CA VAL A 32 0.84 -5.60 -11.04
C VAL A 32 1.62 -6.49 -12.01
N GLY A 33 1.35 -7.80 -12.00
CA GLY A 33 1.90 -8.78 -12.95
C GLY A 33 1.59 -8.45 -14.41
N LEU A 34 0.40 -7.92 -14.71
CA LEU A 34 -0.02 -7.54 -16.08
C LEU A 34 0.89 -6.47 -16.69
N HIS A 35 1.49 -5.58 -15.88
CA HIS A 35 2.44 -4.61 -16.41
C HIS A 35 3.74 -5.27 -16.86
N ARG A 36 4.21 -6.30 -16.13
CA ARG A 36 5.44 -7.04 -16.46
C ARG A 36 5.27 -7.83 -17.78
N THR A 37 4.06 -8.31 -18.05
CA THR A 37 3.71 -9.00 -19.31
C THR A 37 3.29 -8.03 -20.42
N ARG A 38 3.26 -6.71 -20.16
CA ARG A 38 2.87 -5.63 -21.08
C ARG A 38 1.41 -5.68 -21.55
N GLU A 39 0.54 -6.30 -20.76
CA GLU A 39 -0.90 -6.35 -21.04
C GLU A 39 -1.60 -5.04 -20.66
N ILE A 40 -1.04 -4.28 -19.70
CA ILE A 40 -1.52 -2.96 -19.32
C ILE A 40 -0.43 -1.89 -19.42
N PRO A 41 -0.79 -0.63 -19.72
CA PRO A 41 0.16 0.47 -19.76
C PRO A 41 0.76 0.75 -18.38
N ARG A 42 1.80 1.58 -18.34
CA ARG A 42 2.45 2.00 -17.09
C ARG A 42 1.52 2.82 -16.19
N SER A 43 0.52 3.48 -16.74
CA SER A 43 -0.47 4.26 -15.99
C SER A 43 -1.82 4.17 -16.65
N GLY A 44 -2.87 4.21 -15.86
CA GLY A 44 -4.24 4.12 -16.36
C GLY A 44 -5.24 4.20 -15.22
N GLN A 45 -6.41 3.61 -15.44
CA GLN A 45 -7.47 3.52 -14.45
C GLN A 45 -7.89 2.07 -14.22
N VAL A 46 -8.31 1.75 -12.99
CA VAL A 46 -8.98 0.50 -12.61
C VAL A 46 -10.12 0.87 -11.67
N GLY A 47 -11.36 0.63 -12.07
CA GLY A 47 -12.53 1.27 -11.46
C GLY A 47 -12.40 2.81 -11.39
N ASP A 48 -12.55 3.35 -10.18
CA ASP A 48 -12.40 4.79 -9.86
C ASP A 48 -10.97 5.18 -9.45
N LEU A 49 -10.03 4.23 -9.44
CA LEU A 49 -8.64 4.48 -9.07
C LEU A 49 -7.82 4.86 -10.29
N THR A 50 -6.96 5.86 -10.15
CA THR A 50 -5.84 6.04 -11.08
C THR A 50 -4.67 5.21 -10.59
N TYR A 51 -3.95 4.54 -11.48
CA TYR A 51 -2.74 3.79 -11.12
C TYR A 51 -1.52 4.26 -11.88
N GLN A 52 -0.35 4.11 -11.24
CA GLN A 52 0.96 4.36 -11.83
C GLN A 52 1.94 3.27 -11.38
N MET A 53 2.39 2.46 -12.34
CA MET A 53 3.38 1.42 -12.15
C MET A 53 4.78 2.03 -11.99
N HIS A 54 5.54 1.45 -11.06
CA HIS A 54 6.93 1.80 -10.79
C HIS A 54 7.68 0.54 -10.36
N GLY A 55 9.00 0.51 -10.52
CA GLY A 55 9.86 -0.58 -10.04
C GLY A 55 9.21 -1.97 -10.06
N ALA A 56 8.98 -2.52 -8.86
CA ALA A 56 8.31 -3.79 -8.63
C ALA A 56 6.86 -3.66 -8.13
N GLY A 57 6.29 -2.46 -8.17
CA GLY A 57 5.07 -2.10 -7.48
C GLY A 57 4.12 -1.21 -8.27
N CYS A 58 3.17 -0.64 -7.56
CA CYS A 58 2.14 0.22 -8.12
C CYS A 58 1.66 1.23 -7.09
N ARG A 59 1.49 2.47 -7.54
CA ARG A 59 0.81 3.51 -6.79
C ARG A 59 -0.61 3.66 -7.30
N PHE A 60 -1.56 3.58 -6.39
CA PHE A 60 -2.97 3.86 -6.63
C PHE A 60 -3.33 5.21 -6.05
N ILE A 61 -4.19 5.95 -6.74
CA ILE A 61 -4.68 7.26 -6.34
C ILE A 61 -6.19 7.17 -6.26
N GLU A 62 -6.73 7.31 -5.05
CA GLU A 62 -8.16 7.36 -4.78
C GLU A 62 -8.78 8.67 -5.31
N PRO A 63 -10.11 8.74 -5.59
CA PRO A 63 -10.77 9.95 -6.08
C PRO A 63 -10.60 11.21 -5.20
N ASN A 64 -10.32 11.02 -3.91
CA ASN A 64 -10.04 12.12 -2.98
C ASN A 64 -8.57 12.60 -3.02
N GLY A 65 -7.76 12.09 -3.95
CA GLY A 65 -6.33 12.40 -4.09
C GLY A 65 -5.42 11.56 -3.19
N GLY A 66 -5.99 10.72 -2.34
CA GLY A 66 -5.23 9.89 -1.41
C GLY A 66 -4.46 8.77 -2.12
N GLU A 67 -3.17 8.66 -1.84
CA GLU A 67 -2.25 7.72 -2.47
C GLU A 67 -2.05 6.46 -1.63
N VAL A 68 -2.08 5.30 -2.28
CA VAL A 68 -1.72 4.00 -1.72
C VAL A 68 -0.64 3.40 -2.61
N ASP A 69 0.59 3.38 -2.12
CA ASP A 69 1.74 2.83 -2.83
C ASP A 69 2.09 1.46 -2.23
N ILE A 70 2.33 0.46 -3.09
CA ILE A 70 2.78 -0.89 -2.72
C ILE A 70 3.95 -1.33 -3.58
N ASP A 71 4.76 -2.26 -3.07
CA ASP A 71 5.67 -3.09 -3.86
C ASP A 71 5.29 -4.56 -3.75
N LEU A 72 5.55 -5.34 -4.81
CA LEU A 72 5.50 -6.79 -4.71
C LEU A 72 6.81 -7.35 -4.20
N VAL A 73 6.75 -8.02 -3.05
CA VAL A 73 7.84 -8.85 -2.51
C VAL A 73 7.30 -10.26 -2.32
N ASP A 74 7.93 -11.24 -2.96
CA ASP A 74 7.51 -12.65 -2.93
C ASP A 74 6.02 -12.82 -3.30
N ASP A 75 5.61 -12.15 -4.38
CA ASP A 75 4.23 -12.09 -4.91
C ASP A 75 3.17 -11.59 -3.92
N ARG A 76 3.59 -10.90 -2.86
CA ARG A 76 2.71 -10.26 -1.88
C ARG A 76 2.75 -8.75 -2.04
N ALA A 77 1.59 -8.10 -1.94
CA ALA A 77 1.52 -6.65 -1.80
C ALA A 77 2.11 -6.25 -0.44
N THR A 78 3.20 -5.48 -0.49
CA THR A 78 3.95 -5.05 0.69
C THR A 78 4.12 -3.55 0.73
N PHE A 79 4.43 -3.06 1.93
CA PHE A 79 4.65 -1.66 2.21
C PHE A 79 5.68 -1.48 3.32
N ASP A 80 6.17 -0.25 3.45
CA ASP A 80 7.15 0.17 4.44
C ASP A 80 6.63 1.42 5.19
N PRO A 81 7.34 1.87 6.24
CA PRO A 81 6.99 3.10 6.96
C PRO A 81 6.89 4.36 6.08
N TRP A 82 7.63 4.42 4.97
CA TRP A 82 7.59 5.57 4.06
C TRP A 82 6.25 5.63 3.31
N ARG A 83 5.72 4.49 2.86
CA ARG A 83 4.42 4.41 2.18
C ARG A 83 3.26 4.81 3.07
N ILE A 84 3.29 4.40 4.34
CA ILE A 84 2.30 4.82 5.34
C ILE A 84 2.33 6.34 5.51
N ARG A 85 3.53 6.91 5.64
CA ARG A 85 3.70 8.35 5.80
C ARG A 85 3.26 9.13 4.56
N SER A 86 3.59 8.64 3.37
CA SER A 86 3.19 9.23 2.08
C SER A 86 1.68 9.24 1.90
N ARG A 87 0.99 8.17 2.31
CA ARG A 87 -0.47 8.13 2.37
C ARG A 87 -1.03 9.24 3.26
N THR A 88 -0.55 9.38 4.49
CA THR A 88 -0.97 10.47 5.38
C THR A 88 -0.81 11.83 4.71
N ALA A 89 0.36 12.10 4.10
CA ALA A 89 0.64 13.35 3.41
C ALA A 89 -0.30 13.61 2.21
N SER A 90 -0.59 12.58 1.42
CA SER A 90 -1.43 12.68 0.22
C SER A 90 -2.89 13.06 0.50
N THR A 91 -3.38 12.78 1.70
CA THR A 91 -4.76 13.14 2.12
C THR A 91 -4.87 14.60 2.59
N GLY A 92 -3.79 15.39 2.46
CA GLY A 92 -3.74 16.76 2.96
C GLY A 92 -3.46 16.86 4.47
N THR A 93 -3.17 15.73 5.13
CA THR A 93 -2.81 15.68 6.54
C THR A 93 -1.29 15.71 6.71
N THR A 94 -0.77 16.61 7.53
CA THR A 94 0.66 16.58 7.90
C THR A 94 0.96 15.33 8.72
N PRO A 95 1.85 14.42 8.27
CA PRO A 95 2.22 13.25 9.06
C PRO A 95 2.94 13.70 10.34
N ALA A 96 2.39 13.32 11.49
CA ALA A 96 2.96 13.67 12.79
C ALA A 96 4.07 12.69 13.20
N SER A 97 3.95 11.43 12.74
CA SER A 97 4.91 10.38 13.02
C SER A 97 6.16 10.51 12.15
N THR A 98 7.33 10.28 12.74
CA THR A 98 8.57 10.12 11.97
C THR A 98 8.63 8.72 11.35
N LEU A 99 9.56 8.50 10.41
CA LEU A 99 9.79 7.16 9.86
C LEU A 99 10.25 6.17 10.93
N ALA A 100 10.98 6.63 11.95
CA ALA A 100 11.42 5.79 13.05
C ALA A 100 10.25 5.37 13.95
N ASP A 101 9.32 6.29 14.22
CA ASP A 101 8.10 5.99 14.98
C ASP A 101 7.24 4.96 14.23
N LEU A 102 7.03 5.18 12.92
CA LEU A 102 6.27 4.25 12.08
C LEU A 102 6.97 2.90 11.95
N SER A 103 8.30 2.87 11.83
CA SER A 103 9.07 1.62 11.80
C SER A 103 8.91 0.82 13.09
N SER A 104 9.00 1.49 14.24
CA SER A 104 8.84 0.86 15.55
C SER A 104 7.41 0.33 15.71
N ALA A 105 6.42 1.16 15.39
CA ALA A 105 5.00 0.77 15.45
C ALA A 105 4.64 -0.37 14.48
N CYS A 106 5.24 -0.43 13.29
CA CYS A 106 5.05 -1.55 12.37
C CYS A 106 5.66 -2.85 12.93
N ALA A 107 6.85 -2.78 13.53
CA ALA A 107 7.48 -3.95 14.17
C ALA A 107 6.65 -4.46 15.36
N GLU A 108 6.14 -3.56 16.20
CA GLU A 108 5.24 -3.89 17.31
C GLU A 108 3.92 -4.51 16.79
N SER A 109 3.33 -3.93 15.74
CA SER A 109 2.11 -4.44 15.10
C SER A 109 2.34 -5.82 14.49
N ALA A 110 3.51 -6.07 13.89
CA ALA A 110 3.88 -7.39 13.39
C ALA A 110 4.06 -8.42 14.52
N ALA A 111 4.70 -8.03 15.62
CA ALA A 111 4.84 -8.88 16.81
C ALA A 111 3.49 -9.22 17.45
N ALA A 112 2.52 -8.30 17.37
CA ALA A 112 1.14 -8.51 17.81
C ALA A 112 0.27 -9.28 16.82
N GLY A 113 0.79 -9.66 15.63
CA GLY A 113 0.04 -10.36 14.59
C GLY A 113 -0.94 -9.48 13.79
N LEU A 114 -0.87 -8.16 13.96
CA LEU A 114 -1.69 -7.19 13.21
C LEU A 114 -1.11 -6.88 11.83
N LEU A 115 0.16 -7.18 11.62
CA LEU A 115 0.87 -7.12 10.34
C LEU A 115 1.65 -8.41 10.12
N VAL A 116 1.97 -8.71 8.86
CA VAL A 116 2.93 -9.77 8.52
C VAL A 116 4.26 -9.12 8.18
N SER A 117 5.33 -9.45 8.92
CA SER A 117 6.69 -9.08 8.52
C SER A 117 7.13 -10.02 7.40
N VAL A 118 7.31 -9.46 6.19
CA VAL A 118 7.70 -10.22 5.00
C VAL A 118 9.23 -10.28 4.90
N ARG A 119 9.88 -9.14 5.10
CA ARG A 119 11.34 -8.96 5.21
C ARG A 119 11.61 -7.82 6.19
N GLU A 120 12.87 -7.64 6.58
CA GLU A 120 13.25 -6.49 7.42
C GLU A 120 12.79 -5.17 6.77
N GLY A 121 11.98 -4.39 7.50
CA GLY A 121 11.40 -3.13 7.02
C GLY A 121 10.20 -3.25 6.07
N TRP A 122 9.79 -4.46 5.70
CA TRP A 122 8.68 -4.72 4.78
C TRP A 122 7.55 -5.49 5.45
N PHE A 123 6.35 -4.95 5.32
CA PHE A 123 5.14 -5.44 5.96
C PHE A 123 4.05 -5.72 4.93
N ALA A 124 3.11 -6.60 5.28
CA ALA A 124 1.89 -6.84 4.53
C ALA A 124 0.69 -6.90 5.47
N SER A 125 -0.52 -6.75 4.92
CA SER A 125 -1.73 -7.00 5.69
C SER A 125 -1.77 -8.46 6.16
N PRO A 126 -2.33 -8.74 7.35
CA PRO A 126 -2.77 -10.08 7.70
C PRO A 126 -3.87 -10.46 6.69
N GLY A 127 -3.76 -11.66 6.13
CA GLY A 127 -4.63 -12.11 5.02
C GLY A 127 -6.11 -12.16 5.40
#